data_AF-A0A5J4V7R9-F1
#
_entry.id   AF-A0A5J4V7R9-F1
#
_cell.length_a   1.000
_cell.length_b   1.000
_cell.length_c   1.000
_cell.angle_alpha   90.00
_cell.angle_beta   90.00
_cell.angle_gamma   90.00
#
_symmetry.space_group_name_H-M   'P 1'
#
loop_
_entity.id
_entity.type
_entity.pdbx_description
1 polymer ?
#
loop_
_entity_poly.entity_id
_entity_poly.type
_entity_poly.pdbx_seq_one_letter_code
_entity_poly.pdbx_strand_id
1 'polypeptide(L)'
;MSTSDCFGSQSPLELLTQILNIDGLYDKTQSALSAIKGVSAATVCLFPLTGGNRVSHRLTALFTQQAFSKLLLVLAVLSFAARPKTRASYVKGNLYYDTNVANNDGIVRIDNDDFQKQTTDPFYLPESKKKIEDFLLLKSGTAPADAKATPVADTEDDFIKLKTSKQLTSADTTCGYVDLAYTQLKYDLLGYSIKTQASADIAPSITYIVKNGVTSIEIQNIPSNLT
;
A
#
# COMPACT_ATOMS: atom_id res chain seq x y z
N MET A 1 17.06 -21.43 39.23
CA MET A 1 17.34 -20.99 37.85
C MET A 1 18.02 -22.12 37.13
N SER A 2 17.55 -22.51 35.94
CA SER A 2 18.27 -23.48 35.11
C SER A 2 19.57 -22.84 34.64
N THR A 3 20.69 -23.51 34.91
CA THR A 3 22.00 -23.13 34.40
C THR A 3 22.04 -23.42 32.91
N SER A 4 22.44 -22.44 32.11
CA SER A 4 22.75 -22.69 30.70
C SER A 4 24.01 -23.55 30.60
N ASP A 5 24.05 -24.46 29.65
CA ASP A 5 25.31 -25.09 29.27
C ASP A 5 26.24 -24.09 28.56
N CYS A 6 27.45 -24.54 28.24
CA CYS A 6 28.46 -23.74 27.52
C CYS A 6 28.02 -23.34 26.10
N PHE A 7 26.92 -23.87 25.58
CA PHE A 7 26.32 -23.51 24.30
C PHE A 7 25.09 -22.60 24.46
N GLY A 8 24.78 -22.15 25.68
CA GLY A 8 23.65 -21.28 25.97
C GLY A 8 22.30 -22.00 26.00
N SER A 9 22.28 -23.32 25.94
CA SER A 9 21.05 -24.13 25.99
C SER A 9 20.68 -24.47 27.43
N GLN A 10 19.38 -24.62 27.68
CA GLN A 10 18.84 -25.01 28.98
C GLN A 10 18.01 -26.27 28.80
N SER A 11 18.61 -27.44 29.02
CA SER A 11 18.00 -28.76 28.78
C SER A 11 16.60 -28.93 29.37
N PRO A 12 16.28 -28.44 30.59
CA PRO A 12 14.92 -28.52 31.12
C PRO A 12 13.89 -27.73 30.30
N LEU A 13 14.29 -26.60 29.70
CA LEU A 13 13.40 -25.76 28.88
C LEU A 13 13.21 -26.35 27.47
N GLU A 14 14.23 -27.00 26.92
CA GLU A 14 14.10 -27.72 25.65
C GLU A 14 13.17 -28.94 25.79
N LEU A 15 13.21 -29.62 26.94
CA LEU A 15 12.28 -30.70 27.26
C LEU A 15 10.83 -30.20 27.37
N LEU A 16 10.62 -29.04 28.00
CA LEU A 16 9.32 -28.38 28.04
C LEU A 16 8.84 -27.96 26.65
N THR A 17 9.75 -27.45 25.81
CA THR A 17 9.46 -27.10 24.41
C THR A 17 8.99 -28.33 23.64
N GLN A 18 9.65 -29.48 23.81
CA GLN A 18 9.24 -30.73 23.19
C GLN A 18 7.83 -31.15 23.64
N ILE A 19 7.57 -31.14 24.95
CA ILE A 19 6.25 -31.51 25.49
C ILE A 19 5.14 -30.62 24.92
N LEU A 20 5.37 -29.30 24.82
CA LEU A 20 4.35 -28.35 24.34
C LEU A 20 4.16 -28.36 22.82
N ASN A 21 5.14 -28.82 22.05
CA ASN A 21 5.10 -28.75 20.59
C ASN A 21 4.62 -30.06 19.94
N ILE A 22 4.93 -31.20 20.56
CA ILE A 22 4.60 -32.53 20.01
C ILE A 22 3.73 -33.38 20.94
N ASP A 23 3.20 -32.80 22.03
CA ASP A 23 2.33 -33.47 23.01
C ASP A 23 2.91 -34.80 23.54
N GLY A 24 4.22 -34.84 23.78
CA GLY A 24 4.89 -36.07 24.17
C GLY A 24 6.35 -35.91 24.58
N LEU A 25 6.91 -36.96 25.18
CA LEU A 25 8.31 -37.04 25.57
C LEU A 25 8.94 -38.31 25.02
N TYR A 26 10.15 -38.19 24.50
CA TYR A 26 10.89 -39.34 23.98
C TYR A 26 11.60 -40.09 25.11
N ASP A 27 11.22 -41.34 25.35
CA ASP A 27 11.88 -42.21 26.33
C ASP A 27 13.14 -42.80 25.70
N LYS A 28 14.31 -42.41 26.23
CA LYS A 28 15.61 -42.88 25.73
C LYS A 28 15.87 -44.36 26.00
N THR A 29 15.21 -44.97 26.98
CA THR A 29 15.40 -46.40 27.31
C THR A 29 14.62 -47.30 26.37
N GLN A 30 13.43 -46.86 25.95
CA GLN A 30 12.56 -47.61 25.05
C GLN A 30 12.68 -47.17 23.59
N SER A 31 13.39 -46.05 23.33
CA SER A 31 13.48 -45.41 22.01
C SER A 31 12.10 -45.18 21.38
N ALA A 32 11.14 -44.74 22.19
CA ALA A 32 9.75 -44.55 21.78
C ALA A 32 9.22 -43.21 22.30
N LEU A 33 8.30 -42.60 21.53
CA LEU A 33 7.59 -41.39 21.94
C LEU A 33 6.44 -41.78 22.87
N SER A 34 6.48 -41.29 24.10
CA SER A 34 5.37 -41.39 25.05
C SER A 34 4.47 -40.17 24.90
N ALA A 35 3.22 -40.38 24.48
CA ALA A 35 2.26 -39.30 24.31
C ALA A 35 1.75 -38.81 25.67
N ILE A 36 1.75 -37.50 25.88
CA ILE A 36 1.25 -36.86 27.10
C ILE A 36 0.06 -35.98 26.68
N LYS A 37 -1.17 -36.46 26.93
CA LYS A 37 -2.38 -35.73 26.54
C LYS A 37 -2.85 -34.77 27.64
N GLY A 38 -3.29 -33.58 27.23
CA GLY A 38 -4.02 -32.65 28.10
C GLY A 38 -3.14 -31.80 29.03
N VAL A 39 -1.89 -31.52 28.66
CA VAL A 39 -1.01 -30.68 29.47
C VAL A 39 -1.29 -29.21 29.20
N SER A 40 -1.57 -28.46 30.25
CA SER A 40 -1.59 -26.99 30.22
C SER A 40 -0.51 -26.48 31.17
N ALA A 41 0.44 -25.72 30.64
CA ALA A 41 1.50 -25.12 31.43
C ALA A 41 1.30 -23.60 31.47
N ALA A 42 1.36 -23.02 32.67
CA ALA A 42 1.47 -21.58 32.87
C ALA A 42 2.79 -21.32 33.59
N THR A 43 3.58 -20.36 33.11
CA THR A 43 4.87 -20.02 33.72
C THR A 43 4.97 -18.51 33.91
N VAL A 44 5.67 -18.12 34.97
CA VAL A 44 6.00 -16.72 35.27
C VAL A 44 7.52 -16.62 35.28
N CYS A 45 8.05 -15.74 34.44
CA CYS A 45 9.48 -15.43 34.42
C CYS A 45 9.68 -13.97 34.84
N LEU A 46 10.70 -13.72 35.66
CA LEU A 46 11.15 -12.37 35.99
C LEU A 46 11.76 -11.73 34.73
N PHE A 47 11.40 -10.49 34.44
CA PHE A 47 11.97 -9.74 33.31
C PHE A 47 13.49 -9.64 33.48
N PRO A 48 14.29 -10.00 32.46
CA PRO A 48 15.75 -10.00 32.57
C PRO A 48 16.26 -8.56 32.49
N LEU A 49 16.21 -7.84 33.61
CA LEU A 49 16.65 -6.45 33.68
C LEU A 49 18.17 -6.37 33.85
N THR A 50 18.83 -7.35 34.49
CA THR A 50 20.30 -7.48 34.53
C THR A 50 20.72 -8.91 34.87
N GLY A 51 21.61 -9.52 34.07
CA GLY A 51 22.30 -10.79 34.39
C GLY A 51 21.51 -12.10 34.38
N GLY A 52 20.19 -12.07 34.15
CA GLY A 52 19.36 -13.28 34.07
C GLY A 52 19.47 -14.00 32.73
N ASN A 53 19.55 -15.33 32.76
CA ASN A 53 19.52 -16.15 31.54
C ASN A 53 18.18 -15.98 30.81
N ARG A 54 18.24 -15.64 29.52
CA ARG A 54 17.05 -15.52 28.66
C ARG A 54 16.55 -16.91 28.26
N VAL A 55 15.24 -17.05 28.12
CA VAL A 55 14.60 -18.27 27.59
C VAL A 55 14.74 -18.28 26.07
N SER A 56 14.80 -19.47 25.46
CA SER A 56 14.92 -19.60 24.01
C SER A 56 13.73 -18.92 23.29
N HIS A 57 14.02 -18.31 22.14
CA HIS A 57 13.00 -17.65 21.31
C HIS A 57 11.89 -18.61 20.86
N ARG A 58 12.23 -19.90 20.68
CA ARG A 58 11.29 -20.95 20.27
C ARG A 58 10.23 -21.21 21.34
N LEU A 59 10.64 -21.32 22.60
CA LEU A 59 9.70 -21.52 23.71
C LEU A 59 8.86 -20.26 23.95
N THR A 60 9.47 -19.08 23.86
CA THR A 60 8.76 -17.80 23.95
C THR A 60 7.65 -17.68 22.89
N ALA A 61 7.91 -18.13 21.66
CA ALA A 61 6.94 -18.11 20.57
C ALA A 61 5.72 -19.01 20.83
N LEU A 62 5.92 -20.20 21.43
CA LEU A 62 4.82 -21.12 21.74
C LEU A 62 3.84 -20.52 22.77
N PHE A 63 4.37 -19.83 23.79
CA PHE A 63 3.55 -19.17 24.80
C PHE A 63 2.84 -17.91 24.29
N THR A 64 3.46 -17.15 23.40
CA THR A 64 2.80 -15.97 22.81
C THR A 64 1.70 -16.35 21.83
N GLN A 65 1.86 -17.41 21.04
CA GLN A 65 0.91 -17.80 20.00
C GLN A 65 -0.46 -18.30 20.53
N GLN A 66 -0.46 -19.03 21.66
CA GLN A 66 -1.70 -19.55 22.27
C GLN A 66 -2.52 -18.49 23.01
N ALA A 67 -1.87 -17.51 23.67
CA ALA A 67 -2.57 -16.42 24.35
C ALA A 67 -3.11 -15.35 23.37
N PHE A 68 -2.43 -15.13 22.25
CA PHE A 68 -2.82 -14.11 21.27
C PHE A 68 -4.10 -14.47 20.50
N SER A 69 -4.31 -15.76 20.21
CA SER A 69 -5.41 -16.20 19.34
C SER A 69 -6.80 -15.99 19.95
N LYS A 70 -6.94 -16.12 21.28
CA LYS A 70 -8.23 -15.89 21.97
C LYS A 70 -8.51 -14.41 22.22
N LEU A 71 -7.48 -13.61 22.48
CA LEU A 71 -7.60 -12.17 22.68
C LEU A 71 -7.90 -11.43 21.35
N LEU A 72 -7.30 -11.88 20.24
CA LEU A 72 -7.57 -11.34 18.90
C LEU A 72 -9.02 -11.53 18.47
N LEU A 73 -9.66 -12.65 18.81
CA LEU A 73 -11.05 -12.91 18.40
C LEU A 73 -12.04 -11.94 19.07
N VAL A 74 -11.81 -11.61 20.35
CA VAL A 74 -12.66 -10.67 21.12
C VAL A 74 -12.43 -9.22 20.67
N LEU A 75 -11.17 -8.83 20.39
CA LEU A 75 -10.84 -7.51 19.84
C LEU A 75 -11.31 -7.33 18.39
N ALA A 76 -11.29 -8.38 17.56
CA ALA A 76 -11.84 -8.34 16.21
C ALA A 76 -13.36 -8.08 16.24
N VAL A 77 -14.12 -8.77 17.08
CA VAL A 77 -15.58 -8.59 17.18
C VAL A 77 -15.95 -7.18 17.69
N LEU A 78 -15.19 -6.62 18.64
CA LEU A 78 -15.44 -5.27 19.16
C LEU A 78 -15.00 -4.14 18.20
N SER A 79 -13.99 -4.37 17.36
CA SER A 79 -13.49 -3.36 16.40
C SER A 79 -14.31 -3.23 15.12
N PHE A 80 -15.20 -4.19 14.81
CA PHE A 80 -16.18 -4.05 13.71
C PHE A 80 -17.50 -3.38 14.14
N ALA A 81 -17.83 -3.35 15.43
CA ALA A 81 -19.10 -2.79 15.92
C ALA A 81 -19.10 -1.24 16.07
N ALA A 82 -17.93 -0.61 16.11
CA ALA A 82 -17.80 0.83 16.31
C ALA A 82 -16.97 1.49 15.20
N ARG A 83 -17.52 1.56 13.99
CA ARG A 83 -17.09 2.56 13.00
C ARG A 83 -18.31 3.29 12.45
N PRO A 84 -18.68 4.47 12.98
CA PRO A 84 -19.48 5.40 12.21
C PRO A 84 -18.56 5.99 11.14
N LYS A 85 -18.36 5.25 10.04
CA LYS A 85 -17.81 5.81 8.80
C LYS A 85 -19.00 6.07 7.90
N THR A 86 -19.42 7.32 7.77
CA THR A 86 -20.02 7.77 6.50
C THR A 86 -18.93 7.58 5.45
N ARG A 87 -18.82 6.36 4.89
CA ARG A 87 -17.96 6.08 3.75
C ARG A 87 -18.36 7.08 2.68
N ALA A 88 -17.41 7.82 2.13
CA ALA A 88 -17.66 8.56 0.90
C ALA A 88 -18.30 7.58 -0.09
N SER A 89 -19.54 7.86 -0.50
CA SER A 89 -20.29 6.96 -1.35
C SER A 89 -19.66 7.04 -2.74
N TYR A 90 -18.91 6.00 -3.12
CA TYR A 90 -18.48 5.81 -4.50
C TYR A 90 -19.74 5.75 -5.36
N VAL A 91 -19.86 6.70 -6.27
CA VAL A 91 -20.95 6.73 -7.26
C VAL A 91 -20.36 6.31 -8.59
N LYS A 92 -20.70 5.09 -9.02
CA LYS A 92 -20.31 4.56 -10.34
C LYS A 92 -20.58 5.58 -11.43
N GLY A 93 -19.63 5.76 -12.34
CA GLY A 93 -19.74 6.70 -13.46
C GLY A 93 -19.30 8.13 -13.13
N ASN A 94 -18.76 8.40 -11.94
CA ASN A 94 -18.16 9.69 -11.60
C ASN A 94 -16.63 9.61 -11.56
N LEU A 95 -15.99 10.66 -12.06
CA LEU A 95 -14.58 10.94 -11.87
C LEU A 95 -14.43 11.83 -10.63
N TYR A 96 -13.55 11.45 -9.71
CA TYR A 96 -13.20 12.22 -8.53
C TYR A 96 -11.81 12.83 -8.77
N TYR A 97 -11.66 14.12 -8.49
CA TYR A 97 -10.41 14.84 -8.74
C TYR A 97 -10.24 15.96 -7.72
N ASP A 98 -9.01 16.32 -7.44
CA ASP A 98 -8.71 17.45 -6.57
C ASP A 98 -8.67 18.73 -7.40
N THR A 99 -9.57 19.67 -7.10
CA THR A 99 -9.67 20.98 -7.76
C THR A 99 -8.53 21.92 -7.38
N ASN A 100 -7.76 21.60 -6.33
CA ASN A 100 -6.70 22.47 -5.82
C ASN A 100 -5.33 22.17 -6.46
N VAL A 101 -5.23 21.10 -7.26
CA VAL A 101 -3.94 20.54 -7.72
C VAL A 101 -3.34 21.27 -8.93
N ALA A 102 -4.04 22.17 -9.62
CA ALA A 102 -3.40 23.16 -10.49
C ALA A 102 -4.40 24.21 -10.96
N ASN A 103 -4.11 25.49 -10.73
CA ASN A 103 -4.72 26.57 -11.50
C ASN A 103 -3.87 26.88 -12.77
N ASN A 104 -4.40 27.67 -13.70
CA ASN A 104 -3.71 28.02 -14.96
C ASN A 104 -2.37 28.77 -14.77
N ASP A 105 -2.03 29.14 -13.53
CA ASP A 105 -0.80 29.87 -13.18
C ASP A 105 0.33 28.93 -12.74
N GLY A 106 0.09 27.62 -12.73
CA GLY A 106 1.06 26.61 -12.27
C GLY A 106 1.19 26.55 -10.74
N ILE A 107 0.27 27.17 -10.00
CA ILE A 107 0.28 27.13 -8.53
C ILE A 107 -0.57 25.94 -8.07
N VAL A 108 0.06 25.04 -7.29
CA VAL A 108 -0.61 23.95 -6.60
C VAL A 108 -0.98 24.43 -5.21
N ARG A 109 -2.26 24.38 -4.86
CA ARG A 109 -2.72 24.67 -3.51
C ARG A 109 -3.03 23.37 -2.79
N ILE A 110 -2.43 23.17 -1.63
CA ILE A 110 -2.68 22.00 -0.80
C ILE A 110 -3.35 22.49 0.47
N ASP A 111 -4.60 22.11 0.67
CA ASP A 111 -5.25 22.28 1.95
C ASP A 111 -4.69 21.23 2.93
N ASN A 112 -4.06 21.69 4.01
CA ASN A 112 -3.44 20.77 4.97
C ASN A 112 -4.48 19.86 5.64
N ASP A 113 -5.69 20.34 5.94
CA ASP A 113 -6.73 19.51 6.57
C ASP A 113 -7.23 18.42 5.61
N ASP A 114 -7.38 18.75 4.33
CA ASP A 114 -7.71 17.79 3.28
C ASP A 114 -6.60 16.75 3.08
N PHE A 115 -5.35 17.21 3.05
CA PHE A 115 -4.18 16.34 2.96
C PHE A 115 -4.09 15.38 4.16
N GLN A 116 -4.34 15.86 5.38
CA GLN A 116 -4.35 15.00 6.57
C GLN A 116 -5.49 13.97 6.52
N LYS A 117 -6.66 14.30 5.96
CA LYS A 117 -7.74 13.32 5.75
C LYS A 117 -7.32 12.24 4.75
N GLN A 118 -6.64 12.62 3.66
CA GLN A 118 -6.12 11.67 2.67
C GLN A 118 -5.07 10.72 3.26
N THR A 119 -4.19 11.21 4.15
CA THR A 119 -3.17 10.36 4.79
C THR A 119 -3.74 9.46 5.89
N THR A 120 -4.81 9.87 6.57
CA THR A 120 -5.40 9.14 7.70
C THR A 120 -6.57 8.24 7.33
N ASP A 121 -7.31 8.53 6.24
CA ASP A 121 -8.34 7.66 5.69
C ASP A 121 -8.05 7.29 4.23
N PRO A 122 -7.62 6.04 3.96
CA PRO A 122 -7.36 5.58 2.59
C PRO A 122 -8.62 5.50 1.72
N PHE A 123 -9.81 5.71 2.30
CA PHE A 123 -11.09 5.78 1.59
C PHE A 123 -11.63 7.20 1.44
N TYR A 124 -10.85 8.22 1.81
CA TYR A 124 -11.20 9.60 1.55
C TYR A 124 -11.26 9.83 0.03
N LEU A 125 -12.39 10.37 -0.45
CA LEU A 125 -12.55 10.80 -1.82
C LEU A 125 -12.68 12.33 -1.80
N PRO A 126 -11.99 13.06 -2.70
CA PRO A 126 -12.21 14.49 -2.86
C PRO A 126 -13.71 14.78 -3.07
N GLU A 127 -14.20 15.88 -2.50
CA GLU A 127 -15.61 16.29 -2.69
C GLU A 127 -15.91 16.62 -4.16
N SER A 128 -14.90 17.12 -4.87
CA SER A 128 -14.95 17.44 -6.29
C SER A 128 -15.12 16.16 -7.13
N LYS A 129 -16.33 16.00 -7.67
CA LYS A 129 -16.71 14.91 -8.55
C LYS A 129 -17.52 15.41 -9.74
N LYS A 130 -17.38 14.73 -10.88
CA LYS A 130 -18.14 15.03 -12.10
C LYS A 130 -18.50 13.71 -12.80
N LYS A 131 -19.67 13.64 -13.44
CA LYS A 131 -20.01 12.43 -14.21
C LYS A 131 -19.09 12.31 -15.41
N ILE A 132 -18.68 11.09 -15.75
CA ILE A 132 -17.85 10.82 -16.94
C ILE A 132 -18.57 11.29 -18.21
N GLU A 133 -19.90 11.20 -18.23
CA GLU A 133 -20.77 11.68 -19.32
C GLU A 133 -20.76 13.20 -19.50
N ASP A 134 -20.37 13.96 -18.47
CA ASP A 134 -20.30 15.43 -18.54
C ASP A 134 -18.96 15.92 -19.14
N PHE A 135 -18.06 15.02 -19.52
CA PHE A 135 -16.81 15.35 -20.21
C PHE A 135 -17.03 15.32 -21.72
N LEU A 136 -16.37 16.24 -22.42
CA LEU A 136 -16.37 16.24 -23.88
C LEU A 136 -15.71 14.96 -24.39
N LEU A 137 -16.37 14.31 -25.34
CA LEU A 137 -15.81 13.16 -26.04
C LEU A 137 -14.63 13.62 -26.89
N LEU A 138 -13.52 12.88 -26.81
CA LEU A 138 -12.32 13.16 -27.61
C LEU A 138 -12.55 12.95 -29.11
N LYS A 139 -13.48 12.06 -29.48
CA LYS A 139 -13.88 11.79 -30.85
C LYS A 139 -15.40 11.93 -30.97
N SER A 140 -15.86 12.74 -31.91
CA SER A 140 -17.29 12.90 -32.15
C SER A 140 -17.91 11.59 -32.65
N GLY A 141 -19.13 11.29 -32.20
CA GLY A 141 -19.86 10.08 -32.59
C GLY A 141 -19.43 8.80 -31.88
N THR A 142 -18.56 8.88 -30.87
CA THR A 142 -18.24 7.74 -30.00
C THR A 142 -19.03 7.79 -28.69
N ALA A 143 -19.14 6.67 -28.00
CA ALA A 143 -19.73 6.55 -26.68
C ALA A 143 -18.75 5.89 -25.70
N PRO A 144 -18.84 6.16 -24.38
CA PRO A 144 -18.02 5.48 -23.38
C PRO A 144 -18.13 3.94 -23.39
N ALA A 145 -19.19 3.41 -23.99
CA ALA A 145 -19.45 1.97 -24.11
C ALA A 145 -18.88 1.33 -25.40
N ASP A 146 -18.28 2.11 -26.31
CA ASP A 146 -17.76 1.57 -27.56
C ASP A 146 -16.59 0.61 -27.32
N ALA A 147 -16.70 -0.62 -27.82
CA ALA A 147 -15.73 -1.70 -27.59
C ALA A 147 -14.32 -1.42 -28.17
N LYS A 148 -14.18 -0.41 -29.03
CA LYS A 148 -12.93 -0.02 -29.68
C LYS A 148 -12.82 1.50 -29.72
N ALA A 149 -12.63 2.12 -28.56
CA ALA A 149 -12.26 3.52 -28.51
C ALA A 149 -10.72 3.62 -28.65
N THR A 150 -10.24 3.92 -29.86
CA THR A 150 -8.92 4.52 -30.07
C THR A 150 -9.13 6.05 -30.16
N PRO A 151 -9.25 6.77 -29.04
CA PRO A 151 -9.62 8.19 -29.07
C PRO A 151 -8.54 9.08 -29.73
N VAL A 152 -7.32 8.55 -29.89
CA VAL A 152 -6.15 9.30 -30.37
C VAL A 152 -5.68 8.88 -31.77
N ALA A 153 -6.35 7.89 -32.40
CA ALA A 153 -6.01 7.36 -33.71
C ALA A 153 -7.22 6.65 -34.38
N ASP A 154 -7.31 6.64 -35.70
CA ASP A 154 -8.43 6.00 -36.41
C ASP A 154 -8.31 4.48 -36.52
N THR A 155 -7.08 3.97 -36.49
CA THR A 155 -6.77 2.54 -36.54
C THR A 155 -5.73 2.17 -35.48
N GLU A 156 -5.64 0.88 -35.17
CA GLU A 156 -4.59 0.34 -34.29
C GLU A 156 -3.19 0.52 -34.91
N ASP A 157 -3.07 0.35 -36.22
CA ASP A 157 -1.82 0.60 -36.95
C ASP A 157 -1.36 2.05 -36.85
N ASP A 158 -2.31 3.00 -36.85
CA ASP A 158 -1.99 4.42 -36.67
C ASP A 158 -1.64 4.75 -35.23
N PHE A 159 -2.29 4.08 -34.28
CA PHE A 159 -1.97 4.20 -32.85
C PHE A 159 -0.52 3.78 -32.58
N ILE A 160 -0.10 2.60 -33.04
CA ILE A 160 1.25 2.07 -32.80
C ILE A 160 2.34 2.95 -33.43
N LYS A 161 2.02 3.71 -34.49
CA LYS A 161 2.96 4.64 -35.15
C LYS A 161 3.16 5.95 -34.40
N LEU A 162 2.28 6.30 -33.45
CA LEU A 162 2.43 7.54 -32.68
C LEU A 162 3.77 7.57 -31.97
N LYS A 163 4.42 8.74 -31.93
CA LYS A 163 5.66 8.91 -31.16
C LYS A 163 5.47 8.61 -29.68
N THR A 164 4.25 8.79 -29.18
CA THR A 164 3.85 8.45 -27.82
C THR A 164 3.69 6.96 -27.56
N SER A 165 3.38 6.16 -28.59
CA SER A 165 3.18 4.71 -28.43
C SER A 165 4.46 3.90 -28.65
N LYS A 166 5.60 4.56 -28.85
CA LYS A 166 6.89 3.90 -28.99
C LYS A 166 7.38 3.40 -27.63
N GLN A 167 7.84 2.14 -27.62
CA GLN A 167 8.44 1.54 -26.43
C GLN A 167 9.71 2.30 -26.02
N LEU A 168 9.85 2.55 -24.73
CA LEU A 168 11.07 3.14 -24.17
C LEU A 168 12.28 2.22 -24.34
N THR A 169 13.43 2.82 -24.62
CA THR A 169 14.72 2.13 -24.61
C THR A 169 15.32 2.11 -23.21
N SER A 170 16.34 1.27 -22.99
CA SER A 170 17.09 1.25 -21.73
C SER A 170 17.77 2.58 -21.42
N ALA A 171 18.16 3.34 -22.45
CA ALA A 171 18.72 4.67 -22.28
C ALA A 171 17.67 5.66 -21.72
N ASP A 172 16.42 5.56 -22.17
CA ASP A 172 15.33 6.44 -21.71
C ASP A 172 15.00 6.21 -20.23
N THR A 173 14.93 4.94 -19.81
CA THR A 173 14.64 4.56 -18.41
C THR A 173 15.82 4.77 -17.46
N THR A 174 16.99 5.20 -17.96
CA THR A 174 18.10 5.59 -17.09
C THR A 174 17.78 6.88 -16.33
N CYS A 175 16.87 7.72 -16.85
CA CYS A 175 16.34 8.85 -16.12
C CYS A 175 15.26 8.38 -15.13
N GLY A 176 15.54 8.46 -13.82
CA GLY A 176 14.62 7.97 -12.79
C GLY A 176 13.20 8.57 -12.85
N TYR A 177 13.06 9.82 -13.29
CA TYR A 177 11.74 10.42 -13.50
C TYR A 177 10.99 9.78 -14.66
N VAL A 178 11.68 9.45 -15.77
CA VAL A 178 11.12 8.74 -16.92
C VAL A 178 10.61 7.37 -16.51
N ASP A 179 11.45 6.60 -15.81
CA ASP A 179 11.08 5.29 -15.30
C ASP A 179 9.86 5.35 -14.35
N LEU A 180 9.86 6.30 -13.41
CA LEU A 180 8.74 6.50 -12.47
C LEU A 180 7.42 6.86 -13.18
N ALA A 181 7.41 7.79 -14.14
CA ALA A 181 6.16 8.13 -14.81
C ALA A 181 5.70 7.04 -15.77
N TYR A 182 6.64 6.31 -16.39
CA TYR A 182 6.32 5.19 -17.28
C TYR A 182 5.68 4.03 -16.50
N THR A 183 6.29 3.62 -15.39
CA THR A 183 5.74 2.56 -14.51
C THR A 183 4.41 2.94 -13.86
N GLN A 184 4.13 4.23 -13.69
CA GLN A 184 2.84 4.76 -13.21
C GLN A 184 1.81 5.01 -14.33
N LEU A 185 2.12 4.66 -15.58
CA LEU A 185 1.25 4.88 -16.75
C LEU A 185 0.90 6.36 -17.00
N LYS A 186 1.75 7.28 -16.53
CA LYS A 186 1.57 8.75 -16.66
C LYS A 186 2.37 9.33 -17.82
N TYR A 187 3.42 8.64 -18.26
CA TYR A 187 4.37 9.12 -19.26
C TYR A 187 3.70 9.52 -20.58
N ASP A 188 2.76 8.69 -21.05
CA ASP A 188 2.14 8.84 -22.36
C ASP A 188 0.94 9.80 -22.36
N LEU A 189 0.40 10.13 -21.18
CA LEU A 189 -0.83 10.91 -21.06
C LEU A 189 -0.73 12.30 -21.70
N LEU A 190 0.41 12.96 -21.56
CA LEU A 190 0.63 14.28 -22.18
C LEU A 190 0.61 14.19 -23.71
N GLY A 191 1.28 13.18 -24.27
CA GLY A 191 1.36 12.98 -25.71
C GLY A 191 -0.02 12.72 -26.33
N TYR A 192 -0.81 11.84 -25.69
CA TYR A 192 -2.19 11.58 -26.11
C TYR A 192 -3.12 12.80 -25.93
N SER A 193 -2.93 13.58 -24.87
CA SER A 193 -3.70 14.81 -24.64
C SER A 193 -3.43 15.85 -25.73
N ILE A 194 -2.16 16.06 -26.08
CA ILE A 194 -1.78 16.99 -27.16
C ILE A 194 -2.23 16.47 -28.52
N LYS A 195 -2.16 15.15 -28.75
CA LYS A 195 -2.68 14.53 -29.98
C LYS A 195 -4.17 14.77 -30.16
N THR A 196 -4.95 14.72 -29.09
CA THR A 196 -6.41 14.92 -29.17
C THR A 196 -6.81 16.39 -29.26
N GLN A 197 -6.15 17.27 -28.50
CA GLN A 197 -6.50 18.70 -28.46
C GLN A 197 -5.95 19.50 -29.64
N ALA A 198 -4.76 19.15 -30.12
CA ALA A 198 -4.03 19.93 -31.13
C ALA A 198 -3.67 19.13 -32.38
N SER A 199 -4.09 17.85 -32.49
CA SER A 199 -3.72 16.94 -33.59
C SER A 199 -2.21 16.70 -33.76
N ALA A 200 -1.39 17.16 -32.82
CA ALA A 200 0.06 17.08 -32.90
C ALA A 200 0.58 15.74 -32.35
N ASP A 201 1.43 15.06 -33.13
CA ASP A 201 2.12 13.84 -32.70
C ASP A 201 3.51 14.18 -32.14
N ILE A 202 3.60 14.19 -30.81
CA ILE A 202 4.80 14.49 -30.05
C ILE A 202 5.30 13.24 -29.32
N ALA A 203 6.60 13.20 -29.06
CA ALA A 203 7.12 12.24 -28.09
C ALA A 203 6.76 12.72 -26.67
N PRO A 204 6.42 11.80 -25.75
CA PRO A 204 6.23 12.11 -24.34
C PRO A 204 7.49 12.73 -23.76
N SER A 205 7.32 13.76 -22.94
CA SER A 205 8.44 14.46 -22.31
C SER A 205 8.05 14.88 -20.91
N ILE A 206 8.58 14.17 -19.91
CA ILE A 206 8.48 14.59 -18.51
C ILE A 206 9.23 15.89 -18.32
N THR A 207 10.36 16.09 -19.01
CA THR A 207 11.12 17.33 -18.93
C THR A 207 10.28 18.54 -19.33
N TYR A 208 9.37 18.38 -20.32
CA TYR A 208 8.42 19.42 -20.65
C TYR A 208 7.46 19.72 -19.50
N ILE A 209 6.92 18.69 -18.83
CA ILE A 209 6.02 18.85 -17.66
C ILE A 209 6.78 19.48 -16.50
N VAL A 210 8.01 19.06 -16.22
CA VAL A 210 8.83 19.63 -15.14
C VAL A 210 9.17 21.09 -15.42
N LYS A 211 9.46 21.43 -16.68
CA LYS A 211 9.84 22.79 -17.07
C LYS A 211 8.66 23.76 -17.14
N ASN A 212 7.48 23.28 -17.54
CA ASN A 212 6.29 24.13 -17.77
C ASN A 212 5.13 23.83 -16.80
N GLY A 213 5.36 22.96 -15.82
CA GLY A 213 4.34 22.52 -14.86
C GLY A 213 4.29 23.41 -13.64
N VAL A 214 4.29 22.78 -12.46
CA VAL A 214 4.11 23.45 -11.18
C VAL A 214 5.23 24.48 -10.94
N THR A 215 4.85 25.73 -10.76
CA THR A 215 5.76 26.86 -10.47
C THR A 215 5.91 27.09 -8.97
N SER A 216 4.85 26.83 -8.20
CA SER A 216 4.82 27.01 -6.74
C SER A 216 3.86 26.04 -6.07
N ILE A 217 4.15 25.70 -4.81
CA ILE A 217 3.26 24.93 -3.93
C ILE A 217 2.90 25.83 -2.75
N GLU A 218 1.62 26.11 -2.59
CA GLU A 218 1.06 26.87 -1.46
C GLU A 218 0.32 25.92 -0.54
N ILE A 219 0.71 25.84 0.73
CA ILE A 219 -0.01 25.04 1.72
C ILE A 219 -0.92 25.96 2.54
N GLN A 220 -2.21 25.67 2.54
CA GLN A 220 -3.23 26.39 3.30
C GLN A 220 -3.54 25.66 4.60
N ASN A 221 -4.06 26.39 5.59
CA ASN A 221 -4.49 25.84 6.88
C ASN A 221 -3.38 25.09 7.64
N ILE A 222 -2.14 25.59 7.55
CA ILE A 222 -1.03 25.07 8.35
C ILE A 222 -1.33 25.35 9.83
N PRO A 223 -1.27 24.35 10.72
CA PRO A 223 -1.43 24.54 12.15
C PRO A 223 -0.47 25.60 12.68
N SER A 224 -0.96 26.49 13.56
CA SER A 224 -0.18 27.62 14.11
C SER A 224 1.05 27.19 14.92
N ASN A 225 1.17 25.91 15.27
CA ASN A 225 2.33 25.34 15.94
C ASN A 225 3.43 24.85 14.97
N LEU A 226 3.22 24.97 13.66
CA LEU A 226 4.14 24.56 12.60
C LEU A 226 4.52 25.72 11.66
N THR A 227 4.00 26.91 11.91
CA THR A 227 4.34 28.17 11.22
C THR A 227 5.25 29.02 12.08
#